data_AF-A5JZF7-F1
#
_entry.id   AF-A5JZF7-F1
#
_cell.length_a   1.000
_cell.length_b   1.000
_cell.length_c   1.000
_cell.angle_alpha   90.00
_cell.angle_beta   90.00
_cell.angle_gamma   90.00
#
_symmetry.space_group_name_H-M   'P 1'
#
loop_
_entity.id
_entity.type
_entity.pdbx_description
1 polymer ?
#
loop_
_entity_poly.entity_id
_entity_poly.type
_entity_poly.pdbx_seq_one_letter_code
_entity_poly.pdbx_strand_id
1 'polypeptide(L)'
;MKKPLLPNLGRKNENVESLGKISSMINHMKLIDDSLKNLFLCEDDLNSHDAFLLFRGKVAKRIVHYSSLAAECKDKILCAEASDEDVEDVRQQFEFHQGNVQRYKNKLSIWWNKKGKDYHRLCMNEFLTKRKSDDHGTFSESAEKKQTDANLKDTKQMMIEEINRMKSVRSELLESSHKLRKQDQIFNMFESKIKSSTQLLFSLKKKAQNDTRYVWYSFFFFLSVCSYIILRRLGVIWALLTVIKLMLSMVLYVVKLALGMFLFVKKGNEEKGASGEDDLGKIDVPIPVTTEL
;
A
#
# COMPACT_ATOMS: atom_id res chain seq x y z
N MET A 1 28.20 40.28 -12.81
CA MET A 1 27.69 39.05 -13.45
C MET A 1 26.44 38.59 -12.71
N LYS A 2 25.27 38.74 -13.34
CA LYS A 2 23.98 38.27 -12.79
C LYS A 2 23.94 36.74 -12.88
N LYS A 3 23.73 36.06 -11.77
CA LYS A 3 23.43 34.61 -11.75
C LYS A 3 22.05 34.38 -12.38
N PRO A 4 21.85 33.37 -13.23
CA PRO A 4 20.54 33.07 -13.79
C PRO A 4 19.66 32.49 -12.67
N LEU A 5 18.58 33.19 -12.37
CA LEU A 5 17.51 32.74 -11.49
C LEU A 5 16.57 31.87 -12.32
N LEU A 6 16.70 30.54 -12.24
CA LEU A 6 15.62 29.54 -12.43
C LEU A 6 16.17 28.15 -12.12
N PRO A 7 15.50 27.37 -11.24
CA PRO A 7 14.26 26.70 -11.62
C PRO A 7 13.20 26.64 -10.49
N ASN A 8 12.16 27.47 -10.58
CA ASN A 8 10.91 27.36 -9.82
C ASN A 8 9.70 27.10 -10.73
N LEU A 9 9.91 27.06 -12.06
CA LEU A 9 8.82 26.84 -13.02
C LEU A 9 8.29 25.39 -13.00
N GLY A 10 9.16 24.38 -12.80
CA GLY A 10 8.75 22.97 -12.82
C GLY A 10 7.81 22.60 -11.67
N ARG A 11 8.16 23.01 -10.44
CA ARG A 11 7.38 22.75 -9.23
C ARG A 11 6.02 23.48 -9.25
N LYS A 12 5.99 24.70 -9.81
CA LYS A 12 4.75 25.47 -10.00
C LYS A 12 3.82 24.82 -11.03
N ASN A 13 4.35 24.28 -12.13
CA ASN A 13 3.54 23.60 -13.15
C ASN A 13 2.93 22.28 -12.64
N GLU A 14 3.69 21.50 -11.86
CA GLU A 14 3.20 20.26 -11.23
C GLU A 14 2.09 20.56 -10.21
N ASN A 15 2.23 21.63 -9.41
CA ASN A 15 1.19 22.07 -8.47
C ASN A 15 -0.08 22.52 -9.21
N VAL A 16 0.03 23.29 -10.30
CA VAL A 16 -1.11 23.71 -11.11
C VAL A 16 -1.84 22.52 -11.74
N GLU A 17 -1.12 21.51 -12.22
CA GLU A 17 -1.74 20.29 -12.76
C GLU A 17 -2.44 19.46 -11.66
N SER A 18 -1.86 19.41 -10.46
CA SER A 18 -2.46 18.75 -9.30
C SER A 18 -3.75 19.45 -8.85
N LEU A 19 -3.76 20.78 -8.83
CA LEU A 19 -4.90 21.60 -8.44
C LEU A 19 -6.04 21.51 -9.46
N GLY A 20 -5.71 21.48 -10.76
CA GLY A 20 -6.68 21.22 -11.82
C GLY A 20 -7.35 19.85 -11.70
N LYS A 21 -6.61 18.82 -11.30
CA LYS A 21 -7.18 17.48 -11.02
C LYS A 21 -8.09 17.50 -9.80
N ILE A 22 -7.70 18.19 -8.73
CA ILE A 22 -8.54 18.31 -7.51
C ILE A 22 -9.83 19.07 -7.82
N SER A 23 -9.75 20.20 -8.54
CA SER A 23 -10.93 20.98 -8.96
C SER A 23 -11.88 20.15 -9.85
N SER A 24 -11.34 19.35 -10.77
CA SER A 24 -12.13 18.41 -11.57
C SER A 24 -12.87 17.38 -10.70
N MET A 25 -12.22 16.83 -9.68
CA MET A 25 -12.84 15.90 -8.74
C MET A 25 -13.94 16.56 -7.90
N ILE A 26 -13.74 17.81 -7.47
CA ILE A 26 -14.76 18.58 -6.74
C ILE A 26 -15.98 18.83 -7.62
N ASN A 27 -15.79 19.21 -8.89
CA ASN A 27 -16.91 19.36 -9.83
C ASN A 27 -17.68 18.05 -10.02
N HIS A 28 -16.98 16.92 -10.07
CA HIS A 28 -17.64 15.61 -10.12
C HIS A 28 -18.38 15.27 -8.82
N MET A 29 -17.85 15.64 -7.65
CA MET A 29 -18.57 15.53 -6.37
C MET A 29 -19.84 16.37 -6.34
N LYS A 30 -19.81 17.59 -6.90
CA LYS A 30 -20.98 18.46 -7.03
C LYS A 30 -22.06 17.83 -7.92
N LEU A 31 -21.67 17.23 -9.06
CA LEU A 31 -22.60 16.49 -9.90
C LEU A 31 -23.27 15.33 -9.15
N ILE A 32 -22.51 14.59 -8.34
CA ILE A 32 -23.07 13.50 -7.53
C ILE A 32 -23.99 14.04 -6.44
N ASP A 33 -23.63 15.16 -5.80
CA ASP A 33 -24.46 15.84 -4.80
C ASP A 33 -25.83 16.23 -5.38
N ASP A 34 -25.85 16.93 -6.51
CA ASP A 34 -27.10 17.33 -7.16
C ASP A 34 -27.91 16.13 -7.64
N SER A 35 -27.22 15.10 -8.13
CA SER A 35 -27.83 13.83 -8.50
C SER A 35 -28.50 13.12 -7.31
N LEU A 36 -27.91 13.19 -6.12
CA LEU A 36 -28.49 12.66 -4.87
C LEU A 36 -29.65 13.53 -4.38
N LYS A 37 -29.53 14.85 -4.42
CA LYS A 37 -30.65 15.76 -4.11
C LYS A 37 -31.87 15.41 -4.96
N ASN A 38 -31.68 15.29 -6.27
CA ASN A 38 -32.76 14.97 -7.20
C ASN A 38 -33.39 13.60 -6.92
N LEU A 39 -32.60 12.57 -6.57
CA LEU A 39 -33.18 11.28 -6.18
C LEU A 39 -34.05 11.39 -4.94
N PHE A 40 -33.59 12.11 -3.92
CA PHE A 40 -34.36 12.29 -2.70
C PHE A 40 -35.55 13.25 -2.86
N LEU A 41 -35.59 14.06 -3.93
CA LEU A 41 -36.73 14.92 -4.27
C LEU A 41 -37.78 14.16 -5.09
N CYS A 42 -37.36 13.30 -6.01
CA CYS A 42 -38.23 12.42 -6.80
C CYS A 42 -38.61 11.14 -6.02
N GLU A 43 -38.90 11.24 -4.72
CA GLU A 43 -39.39 10.12 -3.89
C GLU A 43 -40.86 9.81 -4.22
N ASP A 44 -41.19 9.62 -5.50
CA ASP A 44 -42.55 9.36 -5.96
C ASP A 44 -42.83 7.85 -6.07
N ASP A 45 -43.93 7.46 -5.41
CA ASP A 45 -44.68 6.21 -5.50
C ASP A 45 -43.89 4.90 -5.49
N LEU A 46 -43.26 4.64 -4.35
CA LEU A 46 -42.75 3.32 -3.98
C LEU A 46 -43.91 2.37 -3.66
N ASN A 47 -44.60 1.90 -4.69
CA ASN A 47 -45.78 1.04 -4.58
C ASN A 47 -45.47 -0.44 -4.72
N SER A 48 -44.25 -0.80 -5.13
CA SER A 48 -43.80 -2.18 -5.29
C SER A 48 -42.55 -2.48 -4.47
N HIS A 49 -42.40 -3.75 -4.09
CA HIS A 49 -41.18 -4.29 -3.46
C HIS A 49 -39.92 -3.89 -4.25
N ASP A 50 -39.94 -4.07 -5.56
CA ASP A 50 -38.79 -3.81 -6.43
C ASP A 50 -38.44 -2.32 -6.51
N ALA A 51 -39.44 -1.44 -6.49
CA ALA A 51 -39.21 0.00 -6.48
C ALA A 51 -38.42 0.45 -5.24
N PHE A 52 -38.73 -0.11 -4.07
CA PHE A 52 -37.99 0.14 -2.82
C PHE A 52 -36.53 -0.29 -2.91
N LEU A 53 -36.27 -1.52 -3.39
CA LEU A 53 -34.90 -2.02 -3.53
C LEU A 53 -34.12 -1.23 -4.58
N LEU A 54 -34.76 -0.90 -5.71
CA LEU A 54 -34.16 -0.13 -6.79
C LEU A 54 -33.76 1.28 -6.32
N PHE A 55 -34.66 1.98 -5.61
CA PHE A 55 -34.38 3.29 -5.04
C PHE A 55 -33.22 3.21 -4.04
N ARG A 56 -33.33 2.33 -3.04
CA ARG A 56 -32.28 2.15 -2.01
C ARG A 56 -30.93 1.82 -2.65
N GLY A 57 -30.92 0.91 -3.61
CA GLY A 57 -29.71 0.50 -4.33
C GLY A 57 -29.10 1.64 -5.14
N LYS A 58 -29.91 2.41 -5.89
CA LYS A 58 -29.45 3.58 -6.65
C LYS A 58 -28.82 4.63 -5.73
N VAL A 59 -29.49 4.98 -4.64
CA VAL A 59 -28.99 5.96 -3.66
C VAL A 59 -27.71 5.45 -3.00
N ALA A 60 -27.69 4.22 -2.50
CA ALA A 60 -26.52 3.63 -1.86
C ALA A 60 -25.31 3.59 -2.79
N LYS A 61 -25.49 3.15 -4.05
CA LYS A 61 -24.42 3.12 -5.06
C LYS A 61 -23.83 4.51 -5.29
N ARG A 62 -24.68 5.55 -5.38
CA ARG A 62 -24.21 6.93 -5.56
C ARG A 62 -23.47 7.45 -4.32
N ILE A 63 -23.95 7.16 -3.11
CA ILE A 63 -23.25 7.53 -1.86
C ILE A 63 -21.88 6.85 -1.77
N VAL A 64 -21.78 5.56 -2.12
CA VAL A 64 -20.50 4.84 -2.13
C VAL A 64 -19.54 5.47 -3.14
N HIS A 65 -20.00 5.76 -4.36
CA HIS A 65 -19.20 6.44 -5.37
C HIS A 65 -18.73 7.82 -4.89
N TYR A 66 -19.61 8.62 -4.29
CA TYR A 66 -19.27 9.90 -3.70
C TYR A 66 -18.21 9.77 -2.59
N SER A 67 -18.39 8.81 -1.68
CA SER A 67 -17.45 8.55 -0.60
C SER A 67 -16.07 8.12 -1.11
N SER A 68 -16.01 7.32 -2.18
CA SER A 68 -14.75 6.91 -2.81
C SER A 68 -14.05 8.09 -3.46
N LEU A 69 -14.78 8.93 -4.19
CA LEU A 69 -14.24 10.11 -4.86
C LEU A 69 -13.72 11.14 -3.84
N ALA A 70 -14.42 11.31 -2.71
CA ALA A 70 -13.97 12.14 -1.61
C ALA A 70 -12.68 11.59 -0.96
N ALA A 71 -12.56 10.27 -0.78
CA ALA A 71 -11.33 9.67 -0.24
C ALA A 71 -10.13 9.91 -1.18
N GLU A 72 -10.30 9.68 -2.48
CA GLU A 72 -9.24 9.93 -3.47
C GLU A 72 -8.85 11.42 -3.52
N CYS A 73 -9.83 12.32 -3.36
CA CYS A 73 -9.56 13.76 -3.34
C CYS A 73 -8.75 14.16 -2.10
N LYS A 74 -9.10 13.60 -0.93
CA LYS A 74 -8.38 13.81 0.32
C LYS A 74 -6.91 13.44 0.19
N ASP A 75 -6.62 12.28 -0.39
CA ASP A 75 -5.25 11.79 -0.56
C ASP A 75 -4.44 12.74 -1.47
N LYS A 76 -5.06 13.27 -2.53
CA LYS A 76 -4.42 14.25 -3.42
C LYS A 76 -4.20 15.60 -2.76
N ILE A 77 -5.15 16.08 -1.97
CA ILE A 77 -4.99 17.33 -1.19
C ILE A 77 -3.85 17.19 -0.18
N LEU A 78 -3.73 16.04 0.50
CA LEU A 78 -2.63 15.78 1.45
C LEU A 78 -1.25 15.73 0.77
N CYS A 79 -1.18 15.35 -0.50
CA CYS A 79 0.06 15.32 -1.28
C CYS A 79 0.43 16.67 -1.92
N ALA A 80 -0.49 17.62 -2.00
CA ALA A 80 -0.23 18.97 -2.50
C ALA A 80 0.31 19.83 -1.34
N GLU A 81 1.62 20.09 -1.31
CA GLU A 81 2.25 20.91 -0.25
C GLU A 81 1.59 22.30 -0.17
N ALA A 82 1.13 22.65 1.03
CA ALA A 82 0.37 23.84 1.36
C ALA A 82 1.20 25.13 1.25
N SER A 83 1.10 25.86 0.13
CA SER A 83 1.63 27.23 0.05
C SER A 83 0.87 28.20 -0.84
N ASP A 84 -0.31 27.87 -1.37
CA ASP A 84 -1.09 28.78 -2.23
C ASP A 84 -2.49 29.02 -1.65
N GLU A 85 -2.94 30.27 -1.69
CA GLU A 85 -4.26 30.74 -1.22
C GLU A 85 -5.42 29.99 -1.90
N ASP A 86 -5.22 29.58 -3.15
CA ASP A 86 -6.14 28.75 -3.96
C ASP A 86 -6.34 27.33 -3.40
N VAL A 87 -5.40 26.82 -2.58
CA VAL A 87 -5.51 25.49 -1.95
C VAL A 87 -6.53 25.51 -0.81
N GLU A 88 -6.71 26.64 -0.13
CA GLU A 88 -7.66 26.72 0.99
C GLU A 88 -9.13 26.80 0.55
N ASP A 89 -9.45 27.50 -0.55
CA ASP A 89 -10.81 27.44 -1.13
C ASP A 89 -11.19 26.01 -1.54
N VAL A 90 -10.25 25.33 -2.21
CA VAL A 90 -10.40 23.94 -2.62
C VAL A 90 -10.58 23.00 -1.41
N ARG A 91 -9.84 23.25 -0.33
CA ARG A 91 -9.96 22.48 0.92
C ARG A 91 -11.31 22.70 1.59
N GLN A 92 -11.77 23.95 1.65
CA GLN A 92 -13.09 24.28 2.21
C GLN A 92 -14.23 23.61 1.43
N GLN A 93 -14.16 23.63 0.09
CA GLN A 93 -15.10 22.93 -0.75
C GLN A 93 -15.05 21.41 -0.53
N PHE A 94 -13.85 20.85 -0.37
CA PHE A 94 -13.70 19.43 -0.05
C PHE A 94 -14.34 19.07 1.30
N GLU A 95 -14.10 19.85 2.36
CA GLU A 95 -14.69 19.62 3.69
C GLU A 95 -16.22 19.69 3.65
N PHE A 96 -16.79 20.61 2.87
CA PHE A 96 -18.23 20.69 2.61
C PHE A 96 -18.76 19.38 1.97
N HIS A 97 -18.09 18.90 0.93
CA HIS A 97 -18.46 17.65 0.25
C HIS A 97 -18.32 16.43 1.17
N GLN A 98 -17.28 16.36 1.99
CA GLN A 98 -17.09 15.31 2.98
C GLN A 98 -18.24 15.28 4.02
N GLY A 99 -18.66 16.44 4.50
CA GLY A 99 -19.83 16.57 5.39
C GLY A 99 -21.12 16.11 4.71
N ASN A 100 -21.31 16.42 3.42
CA ASN A 100 -22.48 15.99 2.65
C ASN A 100 -22.55 14.48 2.46
N VAL A 101 -21.43 13.80 2.21
CA VAL A 101 -21.39 12.32 2.14
C VAL A 101 -21.97 11.71 3.41
N GLN A 102 -21.54 12.20 4.58
CA GLN A 102 -22.04 11.69 5.85
C GLN A 102 -23.52 12.03 6.06
N ARG A 103 -23.94 13.24 5.65
CA ARG A 103 -25.35 13.65 5.68
C ARG A 103 -26.24 12.72 4.85
N TYR A 104 -25.81 12.31 3.65
CA TYR A 104 -26.57 11.38 2.82
C TYR A 104 -26.60 9.96 3.37
N LYS A 105 -25.50 9.48 3.97
CA LYS A 105 -25.50 8.19 4.70
C LYS A 105 -26.56 8.19 5.80
N ASN A 106 -26.60 9.26 6.60
CA ASN A 106 -27.60 9.42 7.65
C ASN A 106 -29.01 9.54 7.07
N LYS A 107 -29.19 10.32 6.00
CA LYS A 107 -30.48 10.52 5.33
C LYS A 107 -31.04 9.20 4.78
N LEU A 108 -30.22 8.38 4.14
CA LEU A 108 -30.63 7.05 3.66
C LEU A 108 -31.00 6.12 4.82
N SER A 109 -30.26 6.16 5.93
CA SER A 109 -30.56 5.38 7.14
C SER A 109 -31.91 5.78 7.75
N ILE A 110 -32.15 7.08 7.94
CA ILE A 110 -33.42 7.61 8.44
C ILE A 110 -34.57 7.24 7.51
N TRP A 111 -34.37 7.39 6.20
CA TRP A 111 -35.35 7.02 5.18
C TRP A 111 -35.72 5.53 5.28
N TRP A 112 -34.73 4.64 5.38
CA TRP A 112 -34.98 3.20 5.52
C TRP A 112 -35.71 2.85 6.82
N ASN A 113 -35.35 3.48 7.93
CA ASN A 113 -36.03 3.26 9.21
C ASN A 113 -37.50 3.70 9.17
N LYS A 114 -37.81 4.78 8.42
CA LYS A 114 -39.18 5.27 8.26
C LYS A 114 -40.00 4.35 7.33
N LYS A 115 -39.43 3.95 6.20
CA LYS A 115 -40.13 3.24 5.11
C LYS A 115 -40.01 1.71 5.16
N GLY A 116 -39.11 1.17 5.97
CA GLY A 116 -38.84 -0.25 6.04
C GLY A 116 -40.09 -1.07 6.41
N LYS A 117 -40.97 -0.55 7.27
CA LYS A 117 -42.22 -1.25 7.63
C LYS A 117 -43.15 -1.44 6.42
N ASP A 118 -43.25 -0.43 5.56
CA ASP A 118 -44.08 -0.48 4.34
C ASP A 118 -43.51 -1.51 3.35
N TYR A 119 -42.18 -1.54 3.21
CA TYR A 119 -41.48 -2.55 2.43
C TYR A 119 -41.81 -3.98 2.91
N HIS A 120 -41.67 -4.27 4.21
CA HIS A 120 -41.97 -5.61 4.75
C HIS A 120 -43.44 -5.99 4.57
N ARG A 121 -44.36 -5.02 4.68
CA ARG A 121 -45.79 -5.24 4.40
C ARG A 121 -46.01 -5.66 2.95
N LEU A 122 -45.37 -4.99 1.99
CA LEU A 122 -45.44 -5.35 0.58
C LEU A 122 -44.88 -6.76 0.32
N CYS A 123 -43.72 -7.10 0.91
CA CYS A 123 -43.15 -8.45 0.80
C CYS A 123 -44.12 -9.53 1.29
N MET A 124 -44.74 -9.30 2.45
CA MET A 124 -45.67 -10.28 3.01
C MET A 124 -46.93 -10.42 2.17
N ASN A 125 -47.47 -9.32 1.65
CA ASN A 125 -48.62 -9.37 0.76
C ASN A 125 -48.30 -10.17 -0.52
N GLU A 126 -47.15 -9.92 -1.15
CA GLU A 126 -46.73 -10.64 -2.36
C GLU A 126 -46.50 -12.14 -2.09
N PHE A 127 -45.92 -12.48 -0.94
CA PHE A 127 -45.75 -13.87 -0.52
C PHE A 127 -47.11 -14.58 -0.31
N LEU A 128 -48.04 -13.90 0.36
CA LEU A 128 -49.37 -14.45 0.64
C LEU A 128 -50.22 -14.59 -0.63
N THR A 129 -50.15 -13.63 -1.56
CA THR A 129 -50.87 -13.73 -2.84
C THR A 129 -50.33 -14.88 -3.68
N LYS A 130 -49.01 -15.05 -3.73
CA LYS A 130 -48.37 -16.19 -4.42
C LYS A 130 -48.80 -17.54 -3.83
N ARG A 131 -48.81 -17.67 -2.50
CA ARG A 131 -49.28 -18.90 -1.85
C ARG A 131 -50.74 -19.19 -2.14
N LYS A 132 -51.59 -18.15 -2.20
CA LYS A 132 -53.03 -18.28 -2.49
C LYS A 132 -53.30 -18.66 -3.96
N SER A 133 -52.46 -18.21 -4.91
CA SER A 133 -52.57 -18.65 -6.31
C SER A 133 -52.18 -20.11 -6.49
N ASP A 134 -51.20 -20.59 -5.73
CA ASP A 134 -50.71 -21.98 -5.83
C ASP A 134 -51.71 -23.00 -5.26
N ASP A 135 -52.52 -22.60 -4.27
CA ASP A 135 -53.51 -23.45 -3.59
C ASP A 135 -54.82 -23.65 -4.39
N HIS A 136 -55.09 -22.80 -5.39
CA HIS A 136 -56.33 -22.84 -6.17
C HIS A 136 -56.23 -23.64 -7.50
N GLY A 137 -55.12 -24.35 -7.70
CA GLY A 137 -54.75 -25.03 -8.95
C GLY A 137 -55.13 -26.52 -9.05
N THR A 138 -56.27 -26.97 -8.51
CA THR A 138 -56.77 -28.33 -8.77
C THR A 138 -58.29 -28.39 -8.71
N PHE A 139 -58.95 -28.45 -9.89
CA PHE A 139 -60.16 -29.23 -10.23
C PHE A 139 -60.82 -28.66 -11.49
N SER A 140 -60.74 -29.39 -12.61
CA SER A 140 -61.89 -29.76 -13.46
C SER A 140 -61.39 -30.48 -14.72
N GLU A 141 -61.71 -31.77 -14.78
CA GLU A 141 -61.40 -32.70 -15.86
C GLU A 141 -62.70 -32.94 -16.65
N SER A 142 -62.82 -32.40 -17.87
CA SER A 142 -63.74 -32.90 -18.91
C SER A 142 -63.54 -32.22 -20.28
N ALA A 143 -62.43 -32.48 -20.98
CA ALA A 143 -62.27 -32.20 -22.42
C ALA A 143 -61.12 -32.99 -23.08
N GLU A 144 -60.93 -34.25 -22.73
CA GLU A 144 -59.66 -34.98 -22.85
C GLU A 144 -59.15 -35.39 -24.24
N LYS A 145 -59.75 -34.99 -25.37
CA LYS A 145 -59.21 -35.37 -26.70
C LYS A 145 -58.90 -34.23 -27.66
N LYS A 146 -59.34 -33.00 -27.38
CA LYS A 146 -58.86 -31.79 -28.08
C LYS A 146 -57.91 -30.96 -27.20
N GLN A 147 -58.01 -31.11 -25.88
CA GLN A 147 -57.13 -30.46 -24.91
C GLN A 147 -55.71 -31.04 -24.95
N THR A 148 -55.53 -32.34 -25.18
CA THR A 148 -54.20 -32.98 -25.18
C THR A 148 -53.29 -32.47 -26.29
N ASP A 149 -53.80 -32.31 -27.51
CA ASP A 149 -53.04 -31.74 -28.64
C ASP A 149 -52.79 -30.24 -28.46
N ALA A 150 -53.74 -29.52 -27.87
CA ALA A 150 -53.56 -28.11 -27.52
C ALA A 150 -52.50 -27.93 -26.42
N ASN A 151 -52.52 -28.78 -25.38
CA ASN A 151 -51.53 -28.81 -24.31
C ASN A 151 -50.14 -29.23 -24.83
N LEU A 152 -50.07 -30.14 -25.80
CA LEU A 152 -48.82 -30.55 -26.42
C LEU A 152 -48.25 -29.45 -27.32
N LYS A 153 -49.11 -28.72 -28.03
CA LYS A 153 -48.74 -27.52 -28.79
C LYS A 153 -48.26 -26.39 -27.87
N ASP A 154 -48.92 -26.20 -26.73
CA ASP A 154 -48.53 -25.24 -25.70
C ASP A 154 -47.19 -25.60 -25.05
N THR A 155 -47.00 -26.87 -24.68
CA THR A 155 -45.72 -27.39 -24.17
C THR A 155 -44.59 -27.21 -25.18
N LYS A 156 -44.85 -27.43 -26.47
CA LYS A 156 -43.89 -27.18 -27.55
C LYS A 156 -43.55 -25.70 -27.67
N GLN A 157 -44.54 -24.82 -27.56
CA GLN A 157 -44.34 -23.37 -27.62
C GLN A 157 -43.53 -22.88 -26.42
N MET A 158 -43.85 -23.37 -25.23
CA MET A 158 -43.13 -23.11 -23.99
C MET A 158 -41.68 -23.60 -24.07
N MET A 159 -41.43 -24.77 -24.67
CA MET A 159 -40.08 -25.28 -24.88
C MET A 159 -39.29 -24.42 -25.87
N ILE A 160 -39.91 -23.94 -26.95
CA ILE A 160 -39.26 -23.05 -27.93
C ILE A 160 -38.94 -21.70 -27.28
N GLU A 161 -39.86 -21.16 -26.49
CA GLU A 161 -39.66 -19.94 -25.72
C GLU A 161 -38.52 -20.10 -24.71
N GLU A 162 -38.46 -21.21 -23.99
CA GLU A 162 -37.38 -21.51 -23.05
C GLU A 162 -36.03 -21.68 -23.76
N ILE A 163 -35.99 -22.31 -24.92
CA ILE A 163 -34.77 -22.41 -25.75
C ILE A 163 -34.31 -21.03 -26.21
N ASN A 164 -35.24 -20.16 -26.62
CA ASN A 164 -34.91 -18.79 -27.01
C ASN A 164 -34.42 -17.96 -25.82
N ARG A 165 -35.02 -18.16 -24.64
CA ARG A 165 -34.56 -17.59 -23.38
C ARG A 165 -33.16 -18.07 -23.03
N MET A 166 -32.88 -19.37 -23.11
CA MET A 166 -31.54 -19.93 -22.89
C MET A 166 -30.51 -19.40 -23.89
N LYS A 167 -30.88 -19.21 -25.17
CA LYS A 167 -29.99 -18.62 -26.18
C LYS A 167 -29.68 -17.16 -25.87
N SER A 168 -30.69 -16.37 -25.47
CA SER A 168 -30.52 -15.00 -25.04
C SER A 168 -29.62 -14.90 -23.80
N VAL A 169 -29.90 -15.69 -22.75
CA VAL A 169 -29.07 -15.76 -21.54
C VAL A 169 -27.64 -16.19 -21.86
N ARG A 170 -27.44 -17.15 -22.76
CA ARG A 170 -26.09 -17.57 -23.20
C ARG A 170 -25.37 -16.44 -23.95
N SER A 171 -26.07 -15.67 -24.77
CA SER A 171 -25.50 -14.51 -25.47
C SER A 171 -25.09 -13.41 -24.48
N GLU A 172 -25.91 -13.14 -23.47
CA GLU A 172 -25.59 -12.20 -22.38
C GLU A 172 -24.43 -12.70 -21.51
N LEU A 173 -24.36 -14.01 -21.25
CA LEU A 173 -23.25 -14.62 -20.50
C LEU A 173 -21.93 -14.56 -21.28
N LEU A 174 -21.96 -14.77 -22.60
CA LEU A 174 -20.79 -14.61 -23.46
C LEU A 174 -20.37 -13.13 -23.55
N GLU A 175 -21.32 -12.20 -23.62
CA GLU A 175 -21.03 -10.77 -23.57
C GLU A 175 -20.44 -10.36 -22.21
N SER A 176 -20.98 -10.89 -21.11
CA SER A 176 -20.45 -10.71 -19.75
C SER A 176 -19.03 -11.28 -19.62
N SER A 177 -18.77 -12.46 -20.18
CA SER A 177 -17.44 -13.06 -20.24
C SER A 177 -16.45 -12.19 -21.03
N HIS A 178 -16.90 -11.58 -22.13
CA HIS A 178 -16.09 -10.64 -22.90
C HIS A 178 -15.85 -9.32 -22.13
N LYS A 179 -16.83 -8.84 -21.34
CA LYS A 179 -16.68 -7.70 -20.43
C LYS A 179 -15.68 -8.00 -19.31
N LEU A 180 -15.72 -9.20 -18.73
CA LEU A 180 -14.72 -9.67 -17.75
C LEU A 180 -13.31 -9.70 -18.35
N ARG A 181 -13.16 -10.21 -19.58
CA ARG A 181 -11.87 -10.22 -20.27
C ARG A 181 -11.33 -8.80 -20.53
N LYS A 182 -12.22 -7.85 -20.82
CA LYS A 182 -11.86 -6.42 -20.91
C LYS A 182 -11.45 -5.83 -19.56
N GLN A 183 -12.11 -6.23 -18.45
CA GLN A 183 -11.70 -5.81 -17.11
C GLN A 183 -10.30 -6.30 -16.74
N ASP A 184 -9.96 -7.54 -17.11
CA ASP A 184 -8.63 -8.11 -16.85
C ASP A 184 -7.53 -7.37 -17.64
N GLN A 185 -7.81 -6.98 -18.89
CA GLN A 185 -6.90 -6.12 -19.66
C GLN A 185 -6.71 -4.74 -19.02
N ILE A 186 -7.79 -4.15 -18.50
CA ILE A 186 -7.75 -2.86 -17.79
C ILE A 186 -6.97 -3.00 -16.48
N PHE A 187 -7.15 -4.09 -15.74
CA PHE A 187 -6.43 -4.35 -14.49
C PHE A 187 -4.92 -4.50 -14.73
N ASN A 188 -4.52 -5.28 -15.75
CA ASN A 188 -3.12 -5.39 -16.17
C ASN A 188 -2.53 -4.03 -16.61
N MET A 189 -3.33 -3.19 -17.27
CA MET A 189 -2.93 -1.81 -17.61
C MET A 189 -2.73 -0.94 -16.36
N PHE A 190 -3.60 -1.07 -15.35
CA PHE A 190 -3.42 -0.37 -14.08
C PHE A 190 -2.20 -0.88 -13.31
N GLU A 191 -1.98 -2.19 -13.26
CA GLU A 191 -0.82 -2.77 -12.60
C GLU A 191 0.49 -2.29 -13.24
N SER A 192 0.58 -2.32 -14.57
CA SER A 192 1.75 -1.81 -15.29
C SER A 192 1.96 -0.30 -15.08
N LYS A 193 0.88 0.49 -15.02
CA LYS A 193 0.94 1.92 -14.70
C LYS A 193 1.40 2.18 -13.27
N ILE A 194 0.89 1.42 -12.29
CA ILE A 194 1.34 1.49 -10.89
C ILE A 194 2.83 1.16 -10.82
N LYS A 195 3.28 0.07 -11.43
CA LYS A 195 4.69 -0.34 -11.45
C LYS A 195 5.60 0.74 -12.04
N SER A 196 5.18 1.34 -13.16
CA SER A 196 5.90 2.45 -13.78
C SER A 196 5.96 3.68 -12.87
N SER A 197 4.84 4.06 -12.22
CA SER A 197 4.81 5.18 -11.28
C SER A 197 5.67 4.92 -10.04
N THR A 198 5.68 3.70 -9.50
CA THR A 198 6.55 3.32 -8.36
C THR A 198 8.03 3.41 -8.73
N GLN A 199 8.41 3.00 -9.95
CA GLN A 199 9.78 3.14 -10.44
C GLN A 199 10.20 4.61 -10.57
N LEU A 200 9.31 5.47 -11.07
CA LEU A 200 9.56 6.92 -11.13
C LEU A 200 9.70 7.53 -9.73
N LEU A 201 8.80 7.21 -8.79
CA LEU A 201 8.90 7.65 -7.40
C LEU A 201 10.20 7.18 -6.74
N PHE A 202 10.62 5.94 -7.00
CA PHE A 202 11.89 5.42 -6.48
C PHE A 202 13.10 6.18 -7.07
N SER A 203 13.06 6.51 -8.36
CA SER A 203 14.12 7.31 -9.01
C SER A 203 14.20 8.74 -8.47
N LEU A 204 13.05 9.38 -8.24
CA LEU A 204 12.94 10.71 -7.62
C LEU A 204 13.44 10.69 -6.18
N LYS A 205 13.02 9.71 -5.38
CA LYS A 205 13.50 9.51 -4.00
C LYS A 205 15.01 9.28 -3.97
N LYS A 206 15.55 8.47 -4.89
CA LYS A 206 17.00 8.22 -5.01
C LYS A 206 17.77 9.49 -5.37
N LYS A 207 17.21 10.35 -6.22
CA LYS A 207 17.80 11.66 -6.58
C LYS A 207 17.79 12.62 -5.39
N ALA A 208 16.67 12.75 -4.69
CA ALA A 208 16.57 13.59 -3.49
C ALA A 208 17.52 13.13 -2.36
N GLN A 209 17.63 11.81 -2.13
CA GLN A 209 18.59 11.27 -1.16
C GLN A 209 20.06 11.47 -1.57
N ASN A 210 20.37 11.51 -2.86
CA ASN A 210 21.71 11.87 -3.33
C ASN A 210 22.02 13.33 -3.03
N ASP A 211 21.08 14.25 -3.23
CA ASP A 211 21.26 15.66 -2.89
C ASP A 211 21.48 15.86 -1.38
N THR A 212 20.73 15.16 -0.53
CA THR A 212 20.96 15.17 0.93
C THR A 212 22.34 14.61 1.29
N ARG A 213 22.83 13.57 0.58
CA ARG A 213 24.19 13.03 0.78
C ARG A 213 25.27 14.03 0.41
N TYR A 214 25.11 14.79 -0.68
CA TYR A 214 26.06 15.84 -1.06
C TYR A 214 26.12 16.98 -0.04
N VAL A 215 24.97 17.35 0.54
CA VAL A 215 24.91 18.33 1.64
C VAL A 215 25.67 17.82 2.86
N TRP A 216 25.47 16.55 3.24
CA TRP A 216 26.21 15.92 4.33
C TRP A 216 27.73 15.84 4.07
N TYR A 217 28.14 15.49 2.86
CA TYR A 217 29.57 15.47 2.50
C TYR A 217 30.19 16.87 2.54
N SER A 218 29.46 17.89 2.07
CA SER A 218 29.91 19.29 2.15
C SER A 218 30.05 19.75 3.60
N PHE A 219 29.12 19.35 4.47
CA PHE A 219 29.18 19.63 5.91
C PHE A 219 30.37 18.94 6.59
N PHE A 220 30.60 17.65 6.33
CA PHE A 220 31.76 16.93 6.85
C PHE A 220 33.09 17.49 6.34
N PHE A 221 33.15 17.86 5.06
CA PHE A 221 34.34 18.49 4.48
C PHE A 221 34.64 19.82 5.17
N PHE A 222 33.62 20.65 5.40
CA PHE A 222 33.76 21.88 6.17
C PHE A 222 34.23 21.62 7.61
N LEU A 223 33.62 20.65 8.30
CA LEU A 223 34.01 20.25 9.65
C LEU A 223 35.46 19.76 9.71
N SER A 224 35.89 19.00 8.71
CA SER A 224 37.27 18.51 8.57
C SER A 224 38.26 19.66 8.40
N VAL A 225 37.93 20.65 7.56
CA VAL A 225 38.78 21.84 7.37
C VAL A 225 38.82 22.69 8.64
N CYS A 226 37.68 22.91 9.30
CA CYS A 226 37.62 23.60 10.59
C CYS A 226 38.45 22.88 11.65
N SER A 227 38.28 21.56 11.79
CA SER A 227 39.06 20.73 12.70
C SER A 227 40.55 20.82 12.39
N TYR A 228 40.94 20.73 11.11
CA TYR A 228 42.34 20.87 10.70
C TYR A 228 42.96 22.22 11.09
N ILE A 229 42.24 23.33 10.92
CA ILE A 229 42.73 24.66 11.32
C ILE A 229 42.88 24.75 12.84
N ILE A 230 41.91 24.22 13.60
CA ILE A 230 41.97 24.18 15.07
C ILE A 230 43.16 23.31 15.54
N LEU A 231 43.32 22.11 14.98
CA LEU A 231 44.43 21.20 15.30
C LEU A 231 45.79 21.81 14.93
N ARG A 232 45.85 22.53 13.79
CA ARG A 232 47.05 23.25 13.35
C ARG A 232 47.41 24.40 14.30
N ARG A 233 46.41 25.08 14.86
CA ARG A 233 46.63 26.24 15.74
C ARG A 233 46.93 25.85 17.19
N LEU A 234 46.34 24.78 17.72
CA LEU A 234 46.60 24.32 19.10
C LEU A 234 47.90 23.49 19.24
N GLY A 235 48.67 23.25 18.17
CA GLY A 235 49.86 22.40 18.26
C GLY A 235 49.56 20.93 18.61
N VAL A 236 48.27 20.54 18.61
CA VAL A 236 47.80 19.20 18.97
C VAL A 236 48.35 18.14 18.03
N ILE A 237 48.75 18.51 16.80
CA ILE A 237 49.38 17.56 15.86
C ILE A 237 50.64 16.94 16.47
N TRP A 238 51.45 17.71 17.19
CA TRP A 238 52.61 17.18 17.92
C TRP A 238 52.20 16.35 19.14
N ALA A 239 51.18 16.78 19.88
CA ALA A 239 50.64 16.02 21.02
C ALA A 239 50.03 14.68 20.58
N LEU A 240 49.28 14.65 19.48
CA LEU A 240 48.61 13.46 18.94
C LEU A 240 49.64 12.47 18.38
N LEU A 241 50.66 12.94 17.65
CA LEU A 241 51.80 12.11 17.22
C LEU A 241 52.54 11.52 18.43
N THR A 242 52.70 12.31 19.50
CA THR A 242 53.32 11.84 20.74
C THR A 242 52.46 10.80 21.45
N VAL A 243 51.15 11.00 21.53
CA VAL A 243 50.20 10.03 22.14
C VAL A 243 50.12 8.75 21.32
N ILE A 244 50.08 8.82 19.99
CA ILE A 244 50.10 7.65 19.11
C ILE A 244 51.41 6.88 19.29
N LYS A 245 52.55 7.57 19.34
CA LYS A 245 53.86 6.95 19.61
C LYS A 245 53.90 6.28 20.98
N LEU A 246 53.29 6.89 22.00
CA LEU A 246 53.18 6.36 23.35
C LEU A 246 52.28 5.12 23.40
N MET A 247 51.15 5.13 22.70
CA MET A 247 50.26 3.97 22.57
C MET A 247 50.96 2.81 21.87
N LEU A 248 51.68 3.07 20.78
CA LEU A 248 52.45 2.03 20.08
C LEU A 248 53.55 1.45 20.98
N SER A 249 54.25 2.32 21.72
CA SER A 249 55.28 1.93 22.69
C SER A 249 54.70 1.07 23.82
N MET A 250 53.53 1.42 24.36
CA MET A 250 52.86 0.63 25.40
C MET A 250 52.45 -0.75 24.88
N VAL A 251 51.90 -0.84 23.67
CA VAL A 251 51.56 -2.13 23.06
C VAL A 251 52.81 -3.00 22.89
N LEU A 252 53.91 -2.43 22.39
CA LEU A 252 55.19 -3.15 22.27
C LEU A 252 55.75 -3.58 23.63
N TYR A 253 55.55 -2.77 24.68
CA TYR A 253 55.97 -3.10 26.04
C TYR A 253 55.15 -4.27 26.61
N VAL A 254 53.83 -4.27 26.43
CA VAL A 254 52.95 -5.37 26.84
C VAL A 254 53.31 -6.66 26.09
N VAL A 255 53.60 -6.59 24.80
CA VAL A 255 54.06 -7.76 24.01
C VAL A 255 55.40 -8.27 24.53
N LYS A 256 56.36 -7.38 24.83
CA LYS A 256 57.66 -7.77 25.42
C LYS A 256 57.48 -8.42 26.79
N LEU A 257 56.60 -7.87 27.63
CA LEU A 257 56.31 -8.40 28.96
C LEU A 257 55.62 -9.77 28.87
N ALA A 258 54.68 -9.94 27.93
CA ALA A 258 54.04 -11.22 27.66
C ALA A 258 55.04 -12.28 27.16
N LEU A 259 55.95 -11.91 26.25
CA LEU A 259 57.04 -12.79 25.79
C LEU A 259 58.01 -13.16 26.92
N GLY A 260 58.36 -12.20 27.78
CA GLY A 260 59.22 -12.43 28.95
C GLY A 260 58.59 -13.39 29.95
N MET A 261 57.31 -13.21 30.27
CA MET A 261 56.55 -14.14 31.12
C MET A 261 56.43 -15.52 30.47
N PHE A 262 56.20 -15.59 29.16
CA PHE A 262 56.12 -16.85 28.43
C PHE A 262 57.46 -17.61 28.45
N LEU A 263 58.60 -16.92 28.29
CA LEU A 263 59.93 -17.51 28.41
C LEU A 263 60.25 -17.93 29.85
N PHE A 264 59.85 -17.15 30.85
CA PHE A 264 60.04 -17.50 32.26
C PHE A 264 59.21 -18.73 32.65
N VAL A 265 57.96 -18.82 32.20
CA VAL A 265 57.10 -20.00 32.39
C VAL A 265 57.66 -21.21 31.64
N LYS A 266 58.19 -21.03 30.42
CA LYS A 266 58.86 -22.10 29.67
C LYS A 266 60.10 -22.61 30.41
N LYS A 267 60.93 -21.71 30.95
CA LYS A 267 62.12 -22.07 31.73
C LYS A 267 61.76 -22.77 33.06
N GLY A 268 60.71 -22.33 33.73
CA GLY A 268 60.17 -22.99 34.92
C GLY A 268 59.56 -24.38 34.64
N ASN A 269 59.07 -24.61 33.43
CA ASN A 269 58.63 -25.95 32.99
C ASN A 269 59.80 -26.87 32.61
N GLU A 270 60.91 -26.34 32.08
CA GLU A 270 62.13 -27.13 31.85
C GLU A 270 62.79 -27.56 33.18
N GLU A 271 62.76 -26.72 34.22
CA GLU A 271 63.26 -27.10 35.56
C GLU A 271 62.36 -28.13 36.28
N LYS A 272 61.05 -28.15 35.99
CA LYS A 272 60.12 -29.18 36.52
C LYS A 272 60.07 -30.46 35.69
N GLY A 273 60.60 -30.45 34.46
CA GLY A 273 60.68 -31.62 33.57
C GLY A 273 61.96 -32.47 33.74
N ALA A 274 62.91 -32.04 34.57
CA ALA A 274 64.19 -32.73 34.79
C ALA A 274 64.23 -33.61 36.07
N SER A 275 63.09 -33.81 36.74
CA SER A 275 62.98 -34.60 37.96
C SER A 275 61.87 -35.65 37.83
N GLY A 276 62.14 -36.75 37.13
CA GLY A 276 61.24 -37.90 37.13
C GLY A 276 61.61 -38.96 36.09
N GLU A 277 62.30 -40.01 36.56
CA GLU A 277 62.39 -41.38 36.04
C GLU A 277 63.16 -41.59 34.70
N ASP A 278 63.94 -42.65 34.49
CA ASP A 278 64.54 -43.68 35.34
C ASP A 278 65.63 -44.39 34.50
N ASP A 279 66.46 -45.07 35.27
CA ASP A 279 67.57 -45.99 35.03
C ASP A 279 67.60 -46.93 33.79
N LEU A 280 68.80 -47.46 33.57
CA LEU A 280 69.24 -48.64 32.77
C LEU A 280 69.62 -48.48 31.28
N GLY A 281 70.92 -48.69 31.02
CA GLY A 281 71.33 -49.36 29.78
C GLY A 281 72.75 -49.14 29.24
N LYS A 282 73.77 -49.59 29.98
CA LYS A 282 74.99 -50.27 29.47
C LYS A 282 75.91 -49.61 28.40
N ILE A 283 77.20 -49.47 28.81
CA ILE A 283 78.43 -50.01 28.14
C ILE A 283 78.81 -49.32 26.79
N ASP A 284 80.02 -48.80 26.52
CA ASP A 284 81.41 -49.15 26.86
C ASP A 284 82.31 -47.91 26.64
N VAL A 285 83.14 -47.56 27.63
CA VAL A 285 84.64 -47.58 27.62
C VAL A 285 85.35 -46.42 26.87
N PRO A 286 86.46 -45.92 27.45
CA PRO A 286 86.96 -44.56 27.28
C PRO A 286 88.19 -44.51 26.34
N ILE A 287 88.73 -43.32 26.07
CA ILE A 287 90.18 -42.99 26.09
C ILE A 287 90.40 -41.53 25.66
N PRO A 288 91.48 -40.87 26.15
CA PRO A 288 91.46 -39.48 26.57
C PRO A 288 92.54 -38.59 25.90
N VAL A 289 92.57 -37.33 26.35
CA VAL A 289 93.69 -36.36 26.42
C VAL A 289 94.21 -35.76 25.10
N THR A 290 94.18 -34.42 25.03
CA THR A 290 95.34 -33.47 25.00
C THR A 290 94.75 -32.11 24.59
N THR A 291 94.57 -31.14 25.48
CA THR A 291 95.57 -30.18 26.01
C THR A 291 96.46 -29.53 24.96
N GLU A 292 96.57 -28.21 25.12
CA GLU A 292 97.59 -27.28 24.61
C GLU A 292 97.32 -26.59 23.25
N LEU A 293 97.33 -25.25 23.34
CA LEU A 293 97.82 -24.22 22.39
C LEU A 293 97.32 -24.20 20.93
#